data_AF-A0A434GEZ4-F1
#
_entry.id   AF-A0A434GEZ4-F1
#
_cell.length_a   1.000
_cell.length_b   1.000
_cell.length_c   1.000
_cell.angle_alpha   90.00
_cell.angle_beta   90.00
_cell.angle_gamma   90.00
#
_symmetry.space_group_name_H-M   'P 1'
#
loop_
_entity.id
_entity.type
_entity.pdbx_description
1 polymer ?
#
loop_
_entity_poly.entity_id
_entity_poly.type
_entity_poly.pdbx_seq_one_letter_code
_entity_poly.pdbx_strand_id
1 'polypeptide(L)' 'MTRRGALGLFVLPFAAIASPSATAKPLRIVCLDDGLAETLLMLGVSPVAIAGRDIWETWVVEP' A
#
# COMPACT_ATOMS: atom_id res chain seq x y z
N MET A 1 -18.69 -45.12 7.29
CA MET A 1 -18.28 -43.70 7.21
C MET A 1 -16.99 -43.61 6.39
N THR A 2 -17.04 -42.93 5.24
CA THR A 2 -15.95 -42.90 4.26
C THR A 2 -14.87 -41.89 4.68
N ARG A 3 -13.61 -42.34 4.77
CA ARG A 3 -12.41 -41.53 5.13
C ARG A 3 -12.27 -40.20 4.36
N ARG A 4 -12.95 -40.07 3.22
CA ARG A 4 -12.99 -38.88 2.36
C ARG A 4 -13.72 -37.68 2.99
N GLY A 5 -14.70 -37.91 3.87
CA GLY A 5 -15.44 -36.82 4.52
C GLY A 5 -14.63 -36.08 5.60
N ALA A 6 -13.72 -36.78 6.27
CA ALA A 6 -12.95 -36.23 7.39
C ALA A 6 -11.90 -35.20 6.95
N LEU A 7 -11.37 -35.31 5.73
CA LEU A 7 -10.37 -34.36 5.20
C LEU A 7 -10.99 -33.01 4.82
N GLY A 8 -12.28 -32.99 4.46
CA GLY A 8 -12.98 -31.74 4.10
C GLY A 8 -13.18 -30.80 5.29
N LEU A 9 -13.29 -31.33 6.52
CA LEU A 9 -13.49 -30.51 7.72
C LEU A 9 -12.24 -29.71 8.14
N PHE A 10 -11.04 -30.13 7.75
CA PHE A 10 -9.79 -29.45 8.13
C PHE A 10 -9.47 -28.21 7.31
N VAL A 11 -10.11 -28.01 6.14
CA VAL A 11 -9.84 -26.87 5.24
C VAL A 11 -10.77 -25.68 5.50
N LEU A 12 -11.94 -25.93 6.11
CA LEU A 12 -12.95 -24.91 6.45
C LEU A 12 -12.42 -23.71 7.25
N PRO A 13 -11.56 -23.86 8.29
CA PRO A 13 -11.10 -22.70 9.06
C PRO A 13 -10.17 -21.80 8.25
N PHE A 14 -9.46 -22.31 7.22
CA PHE A 14 -8.59 -21.49 6.38
C PHE A 14 -9.35 -20.72 5.29
N ALA A 15 -10.44 -21.27 4.78
CA ALA A 15 -11.30 -20.59 3.81
C ALA A 15 -12.00 -19.35 4.42
N ALA A 16 -12.26 -19.35 5.73
CA ALA A 16 -12.85 -18.21 6.43
C ALA A 16 -11.84 -17.07 6.74
N ILE A 17 -10.53 -17.33 6.64
CA ILE A 17 -9.46 -16.35 6.88
C ILE A 17 -9.00 -15.68 5.58
N ALA A 18 -9.46 -16.18 4.42
CA ALA A 18 -9.22 -15.54 3.14
C ALA A 18 -9.99 -14.21 3.08
N SER A 19 -9.41 -13.16 3.67
CA SER A 19 -9.88 -11.80 3.48
C SER A 19 -9.93 -11.54 1.98
N PRO A 20 -11.04 -10.95 1.45
CA PRO A 20 -11.04 -10.50 0.08
C PRO A 20 -9.81 -9.61 -0.10
N SER A 21 -9.04 -9.87 -1.16
CA SER A 21 -7.94 -8.98 -1.53
C SER A 21 -8.57 -7.61 -1.78
N ALA A 22 -8.43 -6.71 -0.81
CA ALA A 22 -8.83 -5.33 -0.98
C ALA A 22 -7.97 -4.82 -2.12
N THR A 23 -8.57 -4.56 -3.28
CA THR A 23 -7.88 -3.87 -4.36
C THR A 23 -7.37 -2.57 -3.77
N ALA A 24 -6.06 -2.46 -3.62
CA ALA A 24 -5.45 -1.27 -3.05
C ALA A 24 -5.90 -0.09 -3.90
N LYS A 25 -6.77 0.75 -3.33
CA LYS A 25 -7.22 1.95 -4.02
C LYS A 25 -5.99 2.84 -4.16
N PRO A 26 -5.68 3.38 -5.35
CA PRO A 26 -4.53 4.27 -5.51
C PRO A 26 -4.63 5.40 -4.48
N LEU A 27 -3.60 5.52 -3.65
CA LEU A 27 -3.54 6.51 -2.57
C LEU A 27 -3.38 7.91 -3.20
N ARG A 28 -4.17 8.86 -2.72
CA ARG A 28 -4.10 10.26 -3.17
C ARG A 28 -3.60 11.12 -2.02
N ILE A 29 -2.28 11.24 -1.91
CA ILE A 29 -1.60 11.91 -0.80
C ILE A 29 -1.14 13.29 -1.26
N VAL A 30 -1.54 14.34 -0.55
CA VAL A 30 -1.00 15.70 -0.72
C VAL A 30 0.02 15.91 0.38
N CYS A 31 1.24 16.29 0.01
CA CYS A 31 2.32 16.53 0.95
C CYS A 31 2.60 18.04 1.08
N LEU A 32 2.67 18.52 2.32
CA LEU A 32 2.94 19.95 2.61
C LEU A 32 4.34 20.19 3.17
N ASP A 33 5.08 19.11 3.44
CA ASP A 33 6.42 19.13 4.00
C ASP A 33 7.38 18.41 3.05
N ASP A 34 8.58 18.97 2.91
CA ASP A 34 9.50 18.48 1.90
C ASP A 34 10.15 17.14 2.29
N GLY A 35 10.50 16.97 3.57
CA GLY A 35 11.08 15.72 4.06
C GLY A 35 10.08 14.56 4.04
N LEU A 36 8.80 14.84 4.28
CA LEU A 36 7.74 13.85 4.12
C LEU A 36 7.53 13.48 2.65
N ALA A 37 7.61 14.46 1.74
CA ALA A 37 7.51 14.21 0.30
C ALA A 37 8.66 13.32 -0.18
N GLU A 38 9.88 13.60 0.25
CA GLU A 38 11.06 12.76 -0.03
C GLU A 38 10.89 11.34 0.52
N THR A 39 10.45 11.20 1.77
CA THR A 39 10.20 9.90 2.39
C THR A 39 9.17 9.09 1.60
N LEU A 40 8.07 9.72 1.15
CA LEU A 40 7.07 9.04 0.31
C LEU A 40 7.67 8.55 -1.00
N LEU A 41 8.48 9.37 -1.66
CA LEU A 41 9.16 9.00 -2.90
C LEU A 41 10.12 7.83 -2.69
N MET A 42 10.92 7.85 -1.60
CA MET A 42 11.81 6.73 -1.23
C MET A 42 11.05 5.42 -0.96
N LEU A 43 9.82 5.52 -0.43
CA LEU A 43 8.94 4.36 -0.22
C LEU A 43 8.21 3.90 -1.51
N GLY A 44 8.50 4.53 -2.66
CA GLY A 44 7.86 4.23 -3.94
C GLY A 44 6.43 4.77 -4.06
N VAL A 45 6.03 5.70 -3.19
CA VAL A 45 4.70 6.32 -3.20
C VAL A 45 4.80 7.70 -3.81
N SER A 46 4.14 7.91 -4.95
CA SER A 46 4.10 9.22 -5.61
C SER A 46 2.96 10.07 -5.05
N PRO A 47 3.23 11.22 -4.38
CA PRO A 47 2.20 12.14 -3.94
C PRO A 47 1.49 12.79 -5.14
N VAL A 48 0.20 13.14 -4.99
CA VAL A 48 -0.56 13.83 -6.05
C VAL A 48 -0.27 15.33 -6.10
N ALA A 49 0.27 15.90 -5.02
CA ALA A 49 0.76 17.27 -4.96
C ALA A 49 1.79 17.42 -3.83
N ILE A 50 2.75 18.32 -4.03
CA ILE A 50 3.76 18.73 -3.03
C ILE A 50 3.68 20.26 -2.94
N ALA A 51 3.74 20.81 -1.74
CA ALA A 51 3.82 22.26 -1.54
C ALA A 51 5.11 22.82 -2.16
N GLY A 52 5.06 24.02 -2.76
CA GLY A 52 6.27 24.66 -3.31
C GLY A 52 6.96 23.85 -4.41
N ARG A 53 6.21 23.10 -5.23
CA ARG A 53 6.76 22.27 -6.33
C ARG A 53 7.71 23.06 -7.26
N ASP A 54 7.50 24.36 -7.39
CA ASP A 54 8.30 25.29 -8.18
C ASP A 54 9.70 25.55 -7.58
N ILE A 55 9.84 25.48 -6.26
CA ILE A 55 11.11 25.69 -5.55
C ILE A 55 11.80 24.37 -5.16
N TRP A 56 11.07 23.25 -5.19
CA TRP A 56 11.57 21.92 -4.86
C TRP A 56 12.92 21.60 -5.52
N GLU A 57 12.99 21.72 -6.85
CA GLU A 57 14.18 21.39 -7.67
C GLU A 57 15.40 22.27 -7.36
N THR A 58 15.19 23.41 -6.66
CA THR A 58 16.29 24.30 -6.26
C THR A 58 16.99 23.82 -4.99
N TRP A 59 16.25 23.18 -4.10
CA TRP A 59 16.71 22.86 -2.75
C TRP A 59 16.84 21.36 -2.49
N VAL A 60 16.03 20.56 -3.20
CA VAL A 60 16.05 19.11 -3.15
C VAL A 60 16.62 18.63 -4.49
N VAL A 61 17.89 18.24 -4.46
CA VAL A 61 18.52 17.50 -5.55
C VAL A 61 18.05 16.05 -5.45
N GLU A 62 17.89 15.37 -6.60
CA GLU A 62 17.44 13.96 -6.73
C GLU A 62 17.89 13.08 -5.55
N PRO A 63 16.99 12.31 -4.89
CA PRO A 63 17.38 11.31 -3.90
C PRO A 63 18.18 10.15 -4.51
#